data_AF-A0A9E4KM79-F1
#
_entry.id   AF-A0A9E4KM79-F1
#
_cell.length_a   1.000
_cell.length_b   1.000
_cell.length_c   1.000
_cell.angle_alpha   90.00
_cell.angle_beta   90.00
_cell.angle_gamma   90.00
#
_symmetry.space_group_name_H-M   'P 1'
#
loop_
_entity.id
_entity.type
_entity.pdbx_description
1 polymer ?
#
loop_
_entity_poly.entity_id
_entity_poly.type
_entity_poly.pdbx_seq_one_letter_code
_entity_poly.pdbx_strand_id
1 'polypeptide(L)'
;MNLRTLLGERLQAALRNAGAADAPAIVGPATRPEFGDYQANGALAAAKRLGTKPRDLAARVIEAADLSGIAARCEVTGPGFISLTIADDCLSEALADGRVEPVGGGERVVVDYSHPNLAKEMQVHHLRSTIIGDAVARVLDALGYDVIPQNHVGDWGTQFGRLVAHLNDTGEDSEALGDLERFYTEASARFASDAAFADRARQVVVDLQGGDPGTLERWRRYIDISMSHCQTVYDRLRVGLKPEHVRGESAYNDDLDGIVADLTAKGLITESDGALCAFLPEFKGKDGKVAPIIVRKSDGGYLYHSTDLAAVRYRTGTLRAKRVLYVVDARQSLHFKQL
;
A
#
# COMPACT_ATOMS: atom_id res chain seq x y z
N MET A 1 22.87 -15.34 1.03
CA MET A 1 23.84 -14.20 1.00
C MET A 1 23.49 -13.21 -0.14
N ASN A 2 23.43 -11.90 0.11
CA ASN A 2 23.25 -10.90 -0.95
C ASN A 2 24.61 -10.33 -1.40
N LEU A 3 25.08 -10.75 -2.58
CA LEU A 3 26.39 -10.34 -3.13
C LEU A 3 26.54 -8.83 -3.26
N ARG A 4 25.50 -8.12 -3.71
CA ARG A 4 25.54 -6.66 -3.85
C ARG A 4 25.77 -5.96 -2.51
N THR A 5 25.09 -6.42 -1.46
CA THR A 5 25.25 -5.89 -0.11
C THR A 5 26.65 -6.15 0.42
N LEU A 6 27.13 -7.40 0.32
CA LEU A 6 28.48 -7.80 0.75
C LEU A 6 29.56 -6.97 0.05
N LEU A 7 29.51 -6.85 -1.29
CA LEU A 7 30.44 -6.01 -2.05
C LEU A 7 30.36 -4.54 -1.63
N GLY A 8 29.15 -4.04 -1.41
CA GLY A 8 28.91 -2.69 -0.90
C GLY A 8 29.61 -2.44 0.43
N GLU A 9 29.49 -3.36 1.39
CA GLU A 9 30.13 -3.27 2.71
C GLU A 9 31.67 -3.29 2.61
N ARG A 10 32.23 -4.21 1.83
CA ARG A 10 33.69 -4.33 1.62
C ARG A 10 34.27 -3.07 0.98
N LEU A 11 33.62 -2.56 -0.07
CA LEU A 11 34.05 -1.35 -0.76
C LEU A 11 33.81 -0.08 0.06
N GLN A 12 32.77 -0.04 0.89
CA GLN A 12 32.51 1.07 1.80
C GLN A 12 33.59 1.17 2.89
N ALA A 13 34.01 0.03 3.46
CA ALA A 13 35.11 -0.03 4.40
C ALA A 13 36.43 0.42 3.75
N ALA A 14 36.70 -0.03 2.51
CA ALA A 14 37.88 0.37 1.76
C ALA A 14 37.89 1.86 1.41
N LEU A 15 36.74 2.45 1.04
CA LEU A 15 36.60 3.90 0.84
C LEU A 15 36.93 4.69 2.10
N ARG A 16 36.45 4.24 3.27
CA ARG A 16 36.81 4.85 4.56
C ARG A 16 38.32 4.84 4.78
N ASN A 17 38.96 3.68 4.58
CA ASN A 17 40.41 3.51 4.74
C ASN A 17 41.21 4.34 3.72
N ALA A 18 40.66 4.58 2.53
CA ALA A 18 41.27 5.44 1.51
C ALA A 18 41.09 6.95 1.77
N GLY A 19 40.42 7.35 2.87
CA GLY A 19 40.17 8.73 3.25
C GLY A 19 38.85 9.33 2.74
N ALA A 20 37.96 8.51 2.17
CA ALA A 20 36.66 8.91 1.64
C ALA A 20 35.50 8.41 2.52
N ALA A 21 35.52 8.72 3.82
CA ALA A 21 34.61 8.11 4.79
C ALA A 21 33.11 8.35 4.51
N ASP A 22 32.77 9.55 4.02
CA ASP A 22 31.40 9.98 3.69
C ASP A 22 31.01 9.70 2.23
N ALA A 23 31.76 8.84 1.53
CA ALA A 23 31.44 8.45 0.17
C ALA A 23 30.72 7.10 0.13
N PRO A 24 29.50 7.02 -0.43
CA PRO A 24 28.87 5.73 -0.66
C PRO A 24 29.64 4.95 -1.74
N ALA A 25 29.80 3.64 -1.57
CA ALA A 25 30.44 2.78 -2.57
C ALA A 25 29.69 2.74 -3.92
N ILE A 26 28.36 2.87 -3.88
CA ILE A 26 27.45 2.83 -5.04
C ILE A 26 27.74 1.61 -5.93
N VAL A 27 27.40 0.43 -5.42
CA VAL A 27 27.55 -0.84 -6.15
C VAL A 27 26.25 -1.16 -6.91
N GLY A 28 26.37 -1.54 -8.18
CA GLY A 28 25.27 -2.00 -9.02
C GLY A 28 25.73 -3.07 -10.01
N PRO A 29 24.80 -3.81 -10.64
CA PRO A 29 25.16 -4.75 -11.69
C PRO A 29 25.87 -4.02 -12.83
N ALA A 30 26.90 -4.64 -13.39
CA ALA A 30 27.56 -4.14 -14.58
C ALA A 30 26.57 -4.09 -15.75
N THR A 31 26.65 -3.05 -16.57
CA THR A 31 25.76 -2.89 -17.72
C THR A 31 26.20 -3.69 -18.93
N ARG A 32 27.47 -4.14 -18.95
CA ARG A 32 28.07 -4.92 -20.04
C ARG A 32 29.06 -5.95 -19.50
N PRO A 33 29.18 -7.14 -20.12
CA PRO A 33 30.01 -8.24 -19.61
C PRO A 33 31.51 -7.92 -19.47
N GLU A 34 32.07 -7.04 -20.31
CA GLU A 34 33.49 -6.67 -20.21
C GLU A 34 33.83 -5.91 -18.93
N PHE A 35 32.82 -5.35 -18.24
CA PHE A 35 32.99 -4.69 -16.95
C PHE A 35 32.80 -5.63 -15.76
N GLY A 36 32.73 -6.94 -16.00
CA GLY A 36 32.47 -7.94 -14.98
C GLY A 36 30.99 -8.03 -14.63
N ASP A 37 30.70 -8.46 -13.40
CA ASP A 37 29.35 -8.70 -12.89
C ASP A 37 28.79 -7.47 -12.15
N TYR A 38 29.66 -6.74 -11.45
CA TYR A 38 29.31 -5.54 -10.69
C TYR A 38 30.26 -4.39 -10.99
N GLN A 39 29.75 -3.17 -10.87
CA GLN A 39 30.55 -1.96 -10.87
C GLN A 39 30.25 -1.09 -9.65
N ALA A 40 31.28 -0.44 -9.12
CA ALA A 40 31.18 0.54 -8.06
C ALA A 40 31.65 1.91 -8.53
N ASN A 41 30.81 2.93 -8.29
CA ASN A 41 30.99 4.27 -8.84
C ASN A 41 31.35 5.33 -7.78
N GLY A 42 31.41 4.93 -6.50
CA GLY A 42 31.63 5.83 -5.36
C GLY A 42 32.92 6.66 -5.43
N ALA A 43 33.98 6.10 -6.04
CA ALA A 43 35.28 6.75 -6.15
C ALA A 43 35.25 8.05 -6.98
N LEU A 44 34.35 8.19 -7.96
CA LEU A 44 34.29 9.37 -8.83
C LEU A 44 33.93 10.65 -8.05
N ALA A 45 32.83 10.61 -7.31
CA ALA A 45 32.37 11.74 -6.51
C ALA A 45 33.27 11.96 -5.28
N ALA A 46 33.83 10.88 -4.72
CA ALA A 46 34.76 10.95 -3.61
C ALA A 46 36.07 11.66 -3.98
N ALA A 47 36.68 11.30 -5.11
CA ALA A 47 37.95 11.87 -5.54
C ALA A 47 37.85 13.38 -5.82
N LYS A 48 36.72 13.82 -6.40
CA LYS A 48 36.43 15.26 -6.59
C LYS A 48 36.42 16.02 -5.26
N ARG A 49 35.82 15.46 -4.21
CA ARG A 49 35.78 16.07 -2.86
C ARG A 49 37.16 16.10 -2.20
N LEU A 50 37.96 15.07 -2.44
CA LEU A 50 39.32 14.94 -1.88
C LEU A 50 40.40 15.66 -2.70
N GLY A 51 40.06 16.24 -3.85
CA GLY A 51 41.04 16.85 -4.75
C GLY A 51 42.05 15.85 -5.34
N THR A 52 41.66 14.57 -5.46
CA THR A 52 42.52 13.49 -6.00
C THR A 52 42.01 13.03 -7.37
N LYS A 53 42.85 12.30 -8.12
CA LYS A 53 42.43 11.69 -9.39
C LYS A 53 41.53 10.48 -9.09
N PRO A 54 40.37 10.32 -9.75
CA PRO A 54 39.47 9.22 -9.43
C PRO A 54 40.03 7.82 -9.67
N ARG A 55 40.88 7.64 -10.69
CA ARG A 55 41.58 6.37 -10.91
C ARG A 55 42.54 6.03 -9.76
N ASP A 56 43.26 7.01 -9.23
CA ASP A 56 44.19 6.82 -8.12
C ASP A 56 43.44 6.46 -6.84
N LEU A 57 42.31 7.13 -6.57
CA LEU A 57 41.45 6.77 -5.44
C LEU A 57 40.85 5.37 -5.61
N ALA A 58 40.34 5.03 -6.80
CA ALA A 58 39.80 3.72 -7.08
C ALA A 58 40.84 2.60 -6.89
N ALA A 59 42.08 2.81 -7.34
CA ALA A 59 43.17 1.85 -7.13
C ALA A 59 43.45 1.64 -5.63
N ARG A 60 43.55 2.72 -4.85
CA ARG A 60 43.72 2.63 -3.38
C ARG A 60 42.56 1.92 -2.69
N VAL A 61 41.33 2.09 -3.18
CA VAL A 61 40.15 1.39 -2.67
C VAL A 61 40.24 -0.10 -2.97
N ILE A 62 40.65 -0.49 -4.18
CA ILE A 62 40.85 -1.91 -4.54
C ILE A 62 41.91 -2.54 -3.64
N GLU A 63 43.06 -1.88 -3.44
CA GLU A 63 44.13 -2.35 -2.56
C GLU A 63 43.69 -2.51 -1.10
N ALA A 64 42.80 -1.64 -0.63
CA ALA A 64 42.28 -1.68 0.74
C ALA A 64 41.07 -2.61 0.91
N ALA A 65 40.47 -3.11 -0.17
CA ALA A 65 39.27 -3.93 -0.12
C ALA A 65 39.62 -5.40 0.09
N ASP A 66 39.11 -5.98 1.18
CA ASP A 66 39.13 -7.43 1.38
C ASP A 66 38.04 -8.09 0.53
N LEU A 67 38.45 -8.58 -0.64
CA LEU A 67 37.62 -9.28 -1.63
C LEU A 67 38.07 -10.74 -1.84
N SER A 68 38.94 -11.25 -0.95
CA SER A 68 39.45 -12.61 -1.03
C SER A 68 38.30 -13.62 -0.96
N GLY A 69 38.30 -14.59 -1.88
CA GLY A 69 37.22 -15.57 -2.00
C GLY A 69 35.90 -15.01 -2.51
N ILE A 70 35.80 -13.71 -2.81
CA ILE A 70 34.57 -13.07 -3.31
C ILE A 70 34.72 -12.68 -4.78
N ALA A 71 35.78 -11.97 -5.15
CA ALA A 71 36.01 -11.50 -6.51
C ALA A 71 37.26 -12.16 -7.13
N ALA A 72 37.10 -12.79 -8.30
CA ALA A 72 38.22 -13.30 -9.10
C ALA A 72 39.03 -12.17 -9.75
N ARG A 73 38.38 -11.06 -10.09
CA ARG A 73 39.02 -9.88 -10.69
C ARG A 73 38.39 -8.61 -10.14
N CYS A 74 39.23 -7.64 -9.79
CA CYS A 74 38.82 -6.31 -9.38
C CYS A 74 39.77 -5.30 -10.02
N GLU A 75 39.25 -4.41 -10.87
CA GLU A 75 40.09 -3.51 -11.68
C GLU A 75 39.47 -2.12 -11.85
N VAL A 76 40.34 -1.13 -12.07
CA VAL A 76 39.90 0.24 -12.37
C VAL A 76 39.60 0.39 -13.86
N THR A 77 38.34 0.65 -14.20
CA THR A 77 37.90 0.90 -15.58
C THR A 77 37.46 2.36 -15.79
N GLY A 78 37.52 2.80 -17.05
CA GLY A 78 37.09 4.15 -17.44
C GLY A 78 37.74 5.28 -16.63
N PRO A 79 36.98 6.31 -16.20
CA PRO A 79 37.52 7.45 -15.45
C PRO A 79 37.86 7.14 -13.98
N GLY A 80 37.52 5.95 -13.46
CA GLY A 80 37.68 5.60 -12.03
C GLY A 80 36.56 4.71 -11.49
N PHE A 81 35.93 3.90 -12.34
CA PHE A 81 35.00 2.86 -11.91
C PHE A 81 35.77 1.67 -11.36
N ILE A 82 35.22 0.99 -10.36
CA ILE A 82 35.76 -0.28 -9.87
C ILE A 82 34.89 -1.38 -10.46
N SER A 83 35.45 -2.20 -11.35
CA SER A 83 34.77 -3.31 -12.02
C SER A 83 35.15 -4.63 -11.37
N LEU A 84 34.14 -5.45 -11.04
CA LEU A 84 34.30 -6.67 -10.25
C LEU A 84 33.74 -7.87 -11.01
N THR A 85 34.54 -8.93 -11.11
CA THR A 85 34.11 -10.26 -11.57
C THR A 85 34.10 -11.19 -10.36
N ILE A 86 32.97 -11.82 -10.08
CA ILE A 86 32.78 -12.72 -8.93
C ILE A 86 33.57 -14.01 -9.15
N ALA A 87 34.13 -14.56 -8.07
CA ALA A 87 34.81 -15.85 -8.14
C ALA A 87 33.81 -17.00 -8.36
N ASP A 88 34.17 -17.95 -9.22
CA ASP A 88 33.33 -19.14 -9.53
C ASP A 88 33.01 -19.96 -8.27
N ASP A 89 33.98 -20.09 -7.35
CA ASP A 89 33.78 -20.79 -6.08
C ASP A 89 32.73 -20.08 -5.22
N CYS A 90 32.75 -18.75 -5.16
CA CYS A 90 31.76 -17.95 -4.43
C CYS A 90 30.34 -18.12 -5.00
N LEU A 91 30.22 -18.14 -6.33
CA LEU A 91 28.94 -18.40 -7.00
C LEU A 91 28.46 -19.84 -6.73
N SER A 92 29.35 -20.81 -6.81
CA SER A 92 29.04 -22.23 -6.61
C SER A 92 28.54 -22.49 -5.20
N GLU A 93 29.18 -21.91 -4.18
CA GLU A 93 28.73 -21.98 -2.79
C GLU A 93 27.35 -21.35 -2.60
N ALA A 94 27.14 -20.14 -3.15
CA ALA A 94 25.85 -19.45 -3.04
C ALA A 94 24.70 -20.20 -3.75
N LEU A 95 24.98 -20.88 -4.86
CA LEU A 95 24.00 -21.67 -5.61
C LEU A 95 23.66 -23.00 -4.92
N ALA A 96 24.61 -23.61 -4.20
CA ALA A 96 24.39 -24.85 -3.47
C ALA A 96 23.30 -24.69 -2.39
N ASP A 97 23.23 -23.51 -1.76
CA ASP A 97 22.21 -23.22 -0.75
C ASP A 97 20.84 -22.88 -1.35
N GLY A 98 20.80 -22.30 -2.57
CA GLY A 98 19.59 -22.06 -3.37
C GLY A 98 18.48 -21.22 -2.71
N ARG A 99 18.71 -20.71 -1.50
CA ARG A 99 17.72 -20.03 -0.65
C ARG A 99 17.91 -18.53 -0.71
N VAL A 100 16.80 -17.81 -0.88
CA VAL A 100 16.76 -16.37 -0.61
C VAL A 100 16.75 -16.21 0.89
N GLU A 101 17.79 -15.59 1.44
CA GLU A 101 17.84 -15.27 2.87
C GLU A 101 16.68 -14.32 3.21
N PRO A 102 15.85 -14.66 4.20
CA PRO A 102 14.79 -13.77 4.65
C PRO A 102 15.42 -12.52 5.27
N VAL A 103 15.05 -11.35 4.76
CA VAL A 103 15.54 -10.04 5.24
C VAL A 103 14.49 -9.30 6.07
N GLY A 104 13.25 -9.80 6.09
CA GLY A 104 12.14 -9.13 6.76
C GLY A 104 12.23 -9.15 8.28
N GLY A 105 12.98 -10.08 8.87
CA GLY A 105 13.20 -10.16 10.32
C GLY A 105 11.91 -10.31 11.14
N GLY A 106 10.83 -10.83 10.52
CA GLY A 106 9.50 -10.90 11.15
C GLY A 106 8.83 -9.53 11.35
N GLU A 107 9.32 -8.46 10.71
CA GLU A 107 8.66 -7.16 10.76
C GLU A 107 7.23 -7.28 10.21
N ARG A 108 6.27 -6.76 10.96
CA ARG A 108 4.86 -6.82 10.57
C ARG A 108 4.50 -5.75 9.54
N VAL A 109 4.00 -6.20 8.40
CA VAL A 109 3.61 -5.35 7.27
C VAL A 109 2.15 -5.59 6.92
N VAL A 110 1.35 -4.52 6.95
CA VAL A 110 0.00 -4.57 6.38
C VAL A 110 0.07 -4.22 4.90
N VAL A 111 -0.55 -5.04 4.04
CA VAL A 111 -0.70 -4.75 2.61
C VAL A 111 -2.19 -4.63 2.32
N ASP A 112 -2.60 -3.41 2.00
CA ASP A 112 -3.99 -3.04 1.73
C ASP A 112 -4.22 -2.94 0.23
N TYR A 113 -5.07 -3.82 -0.33
CA TYR A 113 -5.25 -3.97 -1.77
C TYR A 113 -6.62 -4.54 -2.16
N SER A 114 -6.91 -4.52 -3.47
CA SER A 114 -8.15 -4.90 -4.13
C SER A 114 -9.30 -3.89 -4.00
N HIS A 115 -9.77 -3.62 -2.78
CA HIS A 115 -10.71 -2.54 -2.47
C HIS A 115 -12.01 -2.50 -3.32
N PRO A 116 -12.68 -3.62 -3.65
CA PRO A 116 -13.92 -3.56 -4.40
C PRO A 116 -14.99 -2.78 -3.62
N ASN A 117 -15.75 -1.96 -4.33
CA ASN A 117 -16.99 -1.38 -3.80
C ASN A 117 -18.12 -2.39 -3.93
N LEU A 118 -18.64 -2.87 -2.80
CA LEU A 118 -19.57 -4.01 -2.76
C LEU A 118 -21.00 -3.66 -3.17
N ALA A 119 -21.29 -2.37 -3.42
CA ALA A 119 -22.55 -1.96 -4.01
C ALA A 119 -22.70 -2.41 -5.48
N LYS A 120 -21.60 -2.83 -6.13
CA LYS A 120 -21.54 -3.21 -7.54
C LYS A 120 -20.58 -4.37 -7.74
N GLU A 121 -20.53 -4.90 -8.96
CA GLU A 121 -19.51 -5.88 -9.33
C GLU A 121 -18.10 -5.28 -9.32
N MET A 122 -17.13 -6.14 -9.07
CA MET A 122 -15.72 -5.78 -9.15
C MET A 122 -15.32 -5.46 -10.59
N GLN A 123 -14.98 -4.19 -10.84
CA GLN A 123 -14.55 -3.70 -12.14
C GLN A 123 -13.03 -3.76 -12.37
N VAL A 124 -12.61 -3.57 -13.63
CA VAL A 124 -11.20 -3.63 -14.10
C VAL A 124 -10.25 -2.73 -13.30
N HIS A 125 -10.71 -1.59 -12.80
CA HIS A 125 -9.84 -0.69 -12.03
C HIS A 125 -9.40 -1.29 -10.68
N HIS A 126 -10.19 -2.21 -10.09
CA HIS A 126 -9.80 -2.97 -8.89
C HIS A 126 -8.79 -4.08 -9.21
N LEU A 127 -8.80 -4.61 -10.44
CA LEU A 127 -7.95 -5.74 -10.83
C LEU A 127 -6.45 -5.41 -10.74
N ARG A 128 -6.07 -4.17 -11.10
CA ARG A 128 -4.68 -3.72 -11.00
C ARG A 128 -4.18 -3.73 -9.56
N SER A 129 -4.97 -3.15 -8.65
CA SER A 129 -4.66 -3.18 -7.22
C SER A 129 -4.59 -4.62 -6.72
N THR A 130 -5.56 -5.46 -7.11
CA THR A 130 -5.64 -6.87 -6.72
C THR A 130 -4.35 -7.64 -7.07
N ILE A 131 -3.92 -7.59 -8.33
CA ILE A 131 -2.75 -8.35 -8.80
C ILE A 131 -1.44 -7.79 -8.22
N ILE A 132 -1.28 -6.45 -8.23
CA ILE A 132 -0.05 -5.82 -7.73
C ILE A 132 0.09 -6.05 -6.23
N GLY A 133 -0.98 -5.88 -5.47
CA GLY A 133 -0.99 -6.07 -4.03
C GLY A 133 -0.74 -7.52 -3.63
N ASP A 134 -1.34 -8.49 -4.31
CA ASP A 134 -1.10 -9.90 -4.05
C ASP A 134 0.37 -10.29 -4.35
N ALA A 135 0.93 -9.78 -5.45
CA ALA A 135 2.34 -10.00 -5.78
C ALA A 135 3.28 -9.41 -4.72
N VAL A 136 2.99 -8.18 -4.25
CA VAL A 136 3.77 -7.53 -3.18
C VAL A 136 3.66 -8.31 -1.87
N ALA A 137 2.46 -8.74 -1.48
CA ALA A 137 2.22 -9.52 -0.28
C ALA A 137 3.02 -10.84 -0.31
N ARG A 138 2.98 -11.58 -1.42
CA ARG A 138 3.74 -12.83 -1.61
C ARG A 138 5.25 -12.62 -1.56
N VAL A 139 5.76 -11.54 -2.16
CA VAL A 139 7.19 -11.23 -2.14
C VAL A 139 7.64 -10.90 -0.72
N LEU A 140 6.85 -10.11 0.02
CA LEU A 140 7.17 -9.79 1.42
C LEU A 140 7.12 -11.03 2.32
N ASP A 141 6.11 -11.89 2.16
CA ASP A 141 6.01 -13.15 2.89
C ASP A 141 7.22 -14.06 2.61
N ALA A 142 7.58 -14.23 1.33
CA ALA A 142 8.77 -14.99 0.92
C ALA A 142 10.10 -14.40 1.43
N LEU A 143 10.15 -13.08 1.69
CA LEU A 143 11.29 -12.40 2.31
C LEU A 143 11.29 -12.45 3.84
N GLY A 144 10.31 -13.12 4.47
CA GLY A 144 10.25 -13.34 5.91
C GLY A 144 9.67 -12.18 6.72
N TYR A 145 8.78 -11.37 6.12
CA TYR A 145 7.95 -10.41 6.84
C TYR A 145 6.68 -11.09 7.40
N ASP A 146 6.14 -10.58 8.51
CA ASP A 146 4.81 -10.98 9.00
C ASP A 146 3.74 -10.17 8.25
N VAL A 147 3.27 -10.71 7.12
CA VAL A 147 2.37 -10.00 6.21
C VAL A 147 0.91 -10.18 6.65
N ILE A 148 0.21 -9.06 6.81
CA ILE A 148 -1.24 -9.04 7.03
C ILE A 148 -1.92 -8.41 5.81
N PRO A 149 -2.51 -9.22 4.92
CA PRO A 149 -3.40 -8.73 3.88
C PRO A 149 -4.61 -8.03 4.49
N GLN A 150 -5.00 -6.90 3.91
CA GLN A 150 -6.26 -6.22 4.22
C GLN A 150 -6.99 -5.95 2.91
N ASN A 151 -8.25 -6.33 2.87
CA ASN A 151 -9.17 -5.96 1.80
C ASN A 151 -10.13 -4.92 2.34
N HIS A 152 -9.78 -3.64 2.16
CA HIS A 152 -10.57 -2.51 2.63
C HIS A 152 -11.72 -2.21 1.66
N VAL A 153 -12.74 -3.06 1.72
CA VAL A 153 -13.91 -3.04 0.83
C VAL A 153 -14.83 -1.86 1.11
N GLY A 154 -15.42 -1.30 0.05
CA GLY A 154 -16.46 -0.29 0.17
C GLY A 154 -17.81 -0.93 0.49
N ASP A 155 -18.06 -1.19 1.77
CA ASP A 155 -19.26 -1.86 2.29
C ASP A 155 -20.23 -0.93 3.02
N TRP A 156 -19.92 0.36 3.09
CA TRP A 156 -20.74 1.36 3.79
C TRP A 156 -21.06 2.57 2.89
N GLY A 157 -22.19 3.23 3.15
CA GLY A 157 -22.62 4.43 2.41
C GLY A 157 -24.10 4.45 2.02
N THR A 158 -24.56 5.61 1.54
CA THR A 158 -25.99 5.87 1.25
C THR A 158 -26.53 5.00 0.12
N GLN A 159 -25.67 4.53 -0.79
CA GLN A 159 -26.03 3.60 -1.86
C GLN A 159 -26.61 2.29 -1.34
N PHE A 160 -26.22 1.84 -0.13
CA PHE A 160 -26.77 0.62 0.45
C PHE A 160 -28.23 0.76 0.85
N GLY A 161 -28.73 1.98 1.09
CA GLY A 161 -30.14 2.22 1.40
C GLY A 161 -31.07 1.75 0.28
N ARG A 162 -30.77 2.10 -0.98
CA ARG A 162 -31.56 1.62 -2.13
C ARG A 162 -31.34 0.14 -2.41
N LEU A 163 -30.16 -0.41 -2.14
CA LEU A 163 -29.87 -1.82 -2.41
C LEU A 163 -30.61 -2.72 -1.42
N VAL A 164 -30.58 -2.39 -0.14
CA VAL A 164 -31.31 -3.12 0.90
C VAL A 164 -32.82 -2.92 0.75
N ALA A 165 -33.30 -1.70 0.42
CA ALA A 165 -34.71 -1.50 0.11
C ALA A 165 -35.17 -2.32 -1.11
N HIS A 166 -34.32 -2.46 -2.13
CA HIS A 166 -34.61 -3.30 -3.28
C HIS A 166 -34.65 -4.79 -2.90
N LEU A 167 -33.67 -5.24 -2.11
CA LEU A 167 -33.59 -6.61 -1.59
C LEU A 167 -34.84 -6.99 -0.78
N ASN A 168 -35.37 -6.06 0.02
CA ASN A 168 -36.61 -6.26 0.77
C ASN A 168 -37.81 -6.54 -0.14
N ASP A 169 -37.87 -5.90 -1.30
CA ASP A 169 -38.99 -6.01 -2.23
C ASP A 169 -38.87 -7.26 -3.13
N THR A 170 -37.64 -7.67 -3.49
CA THR A 170 -37.40 -8.76 -4.45
C THR A 170 -37.09 -10.11 -3.79
N GLY A 171 -36.66 -10.12 -2.53
CA GLY A 171 -36.27 -11.32 -1.80
C GLY A 171 -34.87 -11.86 -2.17
N GLU A 172 -34.35 -12.73 -1.32
CA GLU A 172 -32.99 -13.30 -1.45
C GLU A 172 -32.87 -14.35 -2.58
N ASP A 173 -33.96 -15.03 -2.91
CA ASP A 173 -34.00 -16.09 -3.93
C ASP A 173 -34.09 -15.54 -5.36
N SER A 174 -33.98 -14.22 -5.55
CA SER A 174 -34.04 -13.66 -6.90
C SER A 174 -32.79 -14.04 -7.70
N GLU A 175 -32.98 -14.55 -8.91
CA GLU A 175 -31.92 -14.70 -9.93
C GLU A 175 -31.10 -13.39 -10.11
N ALA A 176 -31.64 -12.24 -9.68
CA ALA A 176 -31.01 -10.94 -9.76
C ALA A 176 -29.78 -10.78 -8.84
N LEU A 177 -29.64 -11.53 -7.74
CA LEU A 177 -28.40 -11.50 -6.95
C LEU A 177 -27.24 -12.23 -7.62
N GLY A 178 -27.53 -13.07 -8.63
CA GLY A 178 -26.53 -13.67 -9.51
C GLY A 178 -25.87 -12.67 -10.48
N ASP A 179 -26.48 -11.48 -10.69
CA ASP A 179 -25.96 -10.38 -11.50
C ASP A 179 -26.08 -9.07 -10.71
N LEU A 180 -25.05 -8.74 -9.93
CA LEU A 180 -25.06 -7.58 -9.04
C LEU A 180 -25.13 -6.25 -9.80
N GLU A 181 -24.65 -6.22 -11.04
CA GLU A 181 -24.71 -5.02 -11.88
C GLU A 181 -26.15 -4.75 -12.31
N ARG A 182 -26.89 -5.80 -12.70
CA ARG A 182 -28.33 -5.71 -12.97
C ARG A 182 -29.11 -5.29 -11.73
N PHE A 183 -28.86 -5.94 -10.58
CA PHE A 183 -29.52 -5.61 -9.31
C PHE A 183 -29.31 -4.14 -8.93
N TYR A 184 -28.08 -3.65 -9.02
CA TYR A 184 -27.76 -2.25 -8.76
C TYR A 184 -28.48 -1.30 -9.72
N THR A 185 -28.55 -1.65 -11.01
CA THR A 185 -29.18 -0.82 -12.04
C THR A 185 -30.68 -0.74 -11.84
N GLU A 186 -31.34 -1.86 -11.53
CA GLU A 186 -32.78 -1.92 -11.22
C GLU A 186 -33.10 -1.10 -9.96
N ALA A 187 -32.35 -1.28 -8.88
CA ALA A 187 -32.50 -0.48 -7.65
C ALA A 187 -32.30 1.02 -7.91
N SER A 188 -31.33 1.39 -8.73
CA SER A 188 -31.04 2.78 -9.09
C SER A 188 -32.15 3.39 -9.96
N ALA A 189 -32.68 2.63 -10.92
CA ALA A 189 -33.80 3.07 -11.75
C ALA A 189 -35.05 3.32 -10.91
N ARG A 190 -35.38 2.39 -9.99
CA ARG A 190 -36.50 2.55 -9.05
C ARG A 190 -36.32 3.75 -8.14
N PHE A 191 -35.11 3.98 -7.62
CA PHE A 191 -34.82 5.16 -6.81
C PHE A 191 -35.06 6.48 -7.56
N ALA A 192 -34.86 6.51 -8.87
CA ALA A 192 -35.07 7.70 -9.68
C ALA A 192 -36.53 7.89 -10.11
N SER A 193 -37.30 6.82 -10.32
CA SER A 193 -38.65 6.88 -10.91
C SER A 193 -39.80 6.67 -9.92
N ASP A 194 -39.56 6.06 -8.75
CA ASP A 194 -40.56 5.76 -7.73
C ASP A 194 -40.26 6.53 -6.44
N ALA A 195 -41.06 7.58 -6.17
CA ALA A 195 -40.91 8.41 -4.98
C ALA A 195 -41.10 7.63 -3.68
N ALA A 196 -42.04 6.68 -3.64
CA ALA A 196 -42.30 5.88 -2.44
C ALA A 196 -41.13 4.92 -2.15
N PHE A 197 -40.51 4.37 -3.20
CA PHE A 197 -39.28 3.58 -3.05
C PHE A 197 -38.10 4.46 -2.60
N ALA A 198 -37.95 5.66 -3.16
CA ALA A 198 -36.89 6.58 -2.75
C ALA A 198 -36.98 6.96 -1.26
N ASP A 199 -38.19 7.19 -0.74
CA ASP A 199 -38.41 7.48 0.67
C ASP A 199 -38.07 6.28 1.56
N ARG A 200 -38.48 5.05 1.17
CA ARG A 200 -38.06 3.83 1.88
C ARG A 200 -36.55 3.65 1.87
N ALA A 201 -35.89 3.86 0.74
CA ALA A 201 -34.44 3.75 0.62
C ALA A 201 -33.70 4.76 1.51
N ARG A 202 -34.21 6.00 1.63
CA ARG A 202 -33.66 6.99 2.57
C ARG A 202 -33.87 6.56 4.03
N GLN A 203 -35.05 6.02 4.36
CA GLN A 203 -35.31 5.50 5.70
C GLN A 203 -34.35 4.35 6.05
N VAL A 204 -34.09 3.44 5.12
CA VAL A 204 -33.11 2.35 5.31
C VAL A 204 -31.70 2.90 5.61
N VAL A 205 -31.27 4.02 5.01
CA VAL A 205 -30.00 4.65 5.37
C VAL A 205 -30.01 5.11 6.83
N VAL A 206 -31.10 5.75 7.27
CA VAL A 206 -31.25 6.19 8.66
C VAL A 206 -31.21 4.99 9.60
N ASP A 207 -31.92 3.91 9.26
CA ASP A 207 -31.98 2.69 10.07
C ASP A 207 -30.61 2.00 10.15
N LEU A 208 -29.85 1.94 9.03
CA LEU A 208 -28.48 1.42 9.02
C LEU A 208 -27.54 2.23 9.91
N GLN A 209 -27.58 3.56 9.82
CA GLN A 209 -26.76 4.46 10.62
C GLN A 209 -27.16 4.43 12.11
N GLY A 210 -28.45 4.23 12.39
CA GLY A 210 -28.99 4.05 13.74
C GLY A 210 -28.76 2.66 14.33
N GLY A 211 -28.23 1.71 13.55
CA GLY A 211 -27.93 0.36 14.01
C GLY A 211 -29.15 -0.54 14.19
N ASP A 212 -30.23 -0.32 13.41
CA ASP A 212 -31.41 -1.17 13.44
C ASP A 212 -31.04 -2.65 13.14
N PRO A 213 -31.31 -3.60 14.06
CA PRO A 213 -30.83 -4.97 13.92
C PRO A 213 -31.30 -5.68 12.65
N GLY A 214 -32.58 -5.51 12.28
CA GLY A 214 -33.16 -6.18 11.11
C GLY A 214 -32.63 -5.62 9.80
N THR A 215 -32.38 -4.31 9.74
CA THR A 215 -31.78 -3.66 8.58
C THR A 215 -30.29 -4.00 8.45
N LEU A 216 -29.55 -4.05 9.56
CA LEU A 216 -28.16 -4.50 9.58
C LEU A 216 -28.01 -5.97 9.14
N GLU A 217 -28.93 -6.85 9.54
CA GLU A 217 -28.94 -8.25 9.09
C GLU A 217 -29.04 -8.34 7.57
N ARG A 218 -29.97 -7.60 6.97
CA ARG A 218 -30.17 -7.57 5.52
C ARG A 218 -29.01 -6.94 4.76
N TRP A 219 -28.40 -5.90 5.33
CA TRP A 219 -27.17 -5.33 4.78
C TRP A 219 -26.02 -6.34 4.80
N ARG A 220 -25.77 -7.01 5.93
CA ARG A 220 -24.72 -8.05 6.01
C ARG A 220 -24.95 -9.14 4.98
N ARG A 221 -26.20 -9.57 4.81
CA ARG A 221 -26.56 -10.56 3.79
C ARG A 221 -26.21 -10.10 2.38
N TYR A 222 -26.50 -8.86 2.02
CA TYR A 222 -26.10 -8.29 0.74
C TYR A 222 -24.57 -8.24 0.59
N ILE A 223 -23.86 -7.82 1.63
CA ILE A 223 -22.39 -7.78 1.66
C ILE A 223 -21.78 -9.17 1.45
N ASP A 224 -22.30 -10.20 2.13
CA ASP A 224 -21.80 -11.59 2.00
C ASP A 224 -21.95 -12.11 0.57
N ILE A 225 -23.08 -11.83 -0.07
CA ILE A 225 -23.34 -12.21 -1.47
C ILE A 225 -22.35 -11.49 -2.40
N SER A 226 -22.20 -10.16 -2.24
CA SER A 226 -21.26 -9.37 -3.04
C SER A 226 -19.82 -9.82 -2.87
N MET A 227 -19.43 -10.17 -1.65
CA MET A 227 -18.12 -10.74 -1.36
C MET A 227 -17.91 -12.12 -1.98
N SER A 228 -18.95 -12.97 -2.04
CA SER A 228 -18.84 -14.30 -2.68
C SER A 228 -18.54 -14.21 -4.19
N HIS A 229 -19.10 -13.18 -4.87
CA HIS A 229 -18.79 -12.89 -6.27
C HIS A 229 -17.33 -12.44 -6.42
N CYS A 230 -16.86 -11.56 -5.53
CA CYS A 230 -15.46 -11.14 -5.49
C CYS A 230 -14.52 -12.33 -5.26
N GLN A 231 -14.84 -13.22 -4.33
CA GLN A 231 -14.05 -14.40 -4.01
C GLN A 231 -13.93 -15.36 -5.20
N THR A 232 -15.01 -15.55 -5.97
CA THR A 232 -14.97 -16.35 -7.21
C THR A 232 -13.94 -15.79 -8.20
N VAL A 233 -13.80 -14.47 -8.29
CA VAL A 233 -12.78 -13.85 -9.14
C VAL A 233 -11.38 -14.02 -8.53
N TYR A 234 -11.21 -13.83 -7.23
CA TYR A 234 -9.93 -14.06 -6.54
C TYR A 234 -9.42 -15.49 -6.74
N ASP A 235 -10.28 -16.49 -6.58
CA ASP A 235 -9.94 -17.90 -6.74
C ASP A 235 -9.51 -18.22 -8.18
N ARG A 236 -10.24 -17.69 -9.17
CA ARG A 236 -9.89 -17.84 -10.59
C ARG A 236 -8.54 -17.21 -10.93
N LEU A 237 -8.23 -16.07 -10.33
CA LEU A 237 -6.95 -15.37 -10.51
C LEU A 237 -5.83 -15.91 -9.61
N ARG A 238 -6.14 -16.84 -8.70
CA ARG A 238 -5.23 -17.37 -7.67
C ARG A 238 -4.66 -16.29 -6.76
N VAL A 239 -5.49 -15.30 -6.43
CA VAL A 239 -5.17 -14.24 -5.46
C VAL A 239 -5.29 -14.81 -4.04
N GLY A 240 -4.41 -14.40 -3.13
CA GLY A 240 -4.35 -14.90 -1.74
C GLY A 240 -5.35 -14.27 -0.77
N LEU A 241 -6.23 -13.37 -1.23
CA LEU A 241 -7.30 -12.79 -0.41
C LEU A 241 -8.33 -13.85 -0.02
N LYS A 242 -8.76 -13.78 1.24
CA LYS A 242 -9.71 -14.69 1.88
C LYS A 242 -10.73 -13.86 2.67
N PRO A 243 -11.87 -14.45 3.07
CA PRO A 243 -12.86 -13.77 3.91
C PRO A 243 -12.27 -13.16 5.19
N GLU A 244 -11.31 -13.83 5.85
CA GLU A 244 -10.67 -13.30 7.06
C GLU A 244 -9.82 -12.03 6.85
N HIS A 245 -9.45 -11.72 5.60
CA HIS A 245 -8.70 -10.51 5.25
C HIS A 245 -9.62 -9.30 4.99
N VAL A 246 -10.93 -9.50 4.95
CA VAL A 246 -11.90 -8.42 4.71
C VAL A 246 -12.03 -7.56 5.95
N ARG A 247 -11.81 -6.25 5.77
CA ARG A 247 -12.09 -5.24 6.79
C ARG A 247 -12.55 -3.95 6.11
N GLY A 248 -13.82 -3.94 5.76
CA GLY A 248 -14.47 -2.83 5.08
C GLY A 248 -14.53 -1.54 5.89
N GLU A 249 -14.96 -0.47 5.24
CA GLU A 249 -15.18 0.85 5.83
C GLU A 249 -16.09 0.78 7.08
N SER A 250 -17.12 -0.07 7.04
CA SER A 250 -18.07 -0.24 8.14
C SER A 250 -17.42 -0.67 9.45
N ALA A 251 -16.31 -1.42 9.40
CA ALA A 251 -15.61 -1.96 10.58
C ALA A 251 -14.93 -0.87 11.43
N TYR A 252 -14.94 0.38 10.97
CA TYR A 252 -14.34 1.53 11.66
C TYR A 252 -15.38 2.55 12.15
N ASN A 253 -16.68 2.33 11.91
CA ASN A 253 -17.73 3.29 12.24
C ASN A 253 -17.74 3.72 13.71
N ASP A 254 -17.62 2.77 14.63
CA ASP A 254 -17.60 3.03 16.08
C ASP A 254 -16.39 3.87 16.53
N ASP A 255 -15.35 3.92 15.68
CA ASP A 255 -14.07 4.56 15.98
C ASP A 255 -14.03 6.03 15.49
N LEU A 256 -14.96 6.43 14.60
CA LEU A 256 -14.94 7.72 13.90
C LEU A 256 -15.13 8.92 14.85
N ASP A 257 -16.07 8.83 15.79
CA ASP A 257 -16.26 9.85 16.84
C ASP A 257 -14.97 10.03 17.66
N GLY A 258 -14.30 8.92 17.97
CA GLY A 258 -13.03 8.92 18.69
C GLY A 258 -11.87 9.56 17.91
N ILE A 259 -11.85 9.43 16.58
CA ILE A 259 -10.87 10.15 15.74
C ILE A 259 -11.10 11.65 15.83
N VAL A 260 -12.35 12.11 15.66
CA VAL A 260 -12.68 13.55 15.72
C VAL A 260 -12.37 14.14 17.09
N ALA A 261 -12.70 13.41 18.16
CA ALA A 261 -12.41 13.85 19.53
C ALA A 261 -10.90 14.02 19.76
N ASP A 262 -10.08 13.05 19.34
CA ASP A 262 -8.62 13.10 19.50
C ASP A 262 -7.99 14.24 18.68
N LEU A 263 -8.41 14.43 17.43
CA LEU A 263 -7.93 15.53 16.59
C LEU A 263 -8.32 16.90 17.16
N THR A 264 -9.55 17.04 17.68
CA THR A 264 -10.01 18.27 18.34
C THR A 264 -9.18 18.55 19.59
N ALA A 265 -8.96 17.56 20.45
CA ALA A 265 -8.19 17.70 21.68
C ALA A 265 -6.73 18.11 21.42
N LYS A 266 -6.16 17.67 20.29
CA LYS A 266 -4.81 18.06 19.84
C LYS A 266 -4.77 19.40 19.09
N GLY A 267 -5.91 20.04 18.86
CA GLY A 267 -5.99 21.30 18.10
C GLY A 267 -5.62 21.15 16.61
N LEU A 268 -5.77 19.94 16.04
CA LEU A 268 -5.41 19.65 14.65
C LEU A 268 -6.54 19.92 13.65
N ILE A 269 -7.77 20.05 14.15
CA ILE A 269 -8.94 20.41 13.35
C ILE A 269 -9.65 21.62 13.94
N THR A 270 -10.25 22.43 13.07
CA THR A 270 -11.06 23.59 13.44
C THR A 270 -12.33 23.62 12.60
N GLU A 271 -13.33 24.32 13.10
CA GLU A 271 -14.56 24.57 12.34
C GLU A 271 -14.28 25.51 11.15
N SER A 272 -14.85 25.18 9.99
CA SER A 272 -14.85 25.98 8.75
C SER A 272 -16.15 25.71 8.01
N ASP A 273 -16.97 26.75 7.81
CA ASP A 273 -18.30 26.65 7.15
C ASP A 273 -19.20 25.54 7.73
N GLY A 274 -19.16 25.39 9.07
CA GLY A 274 -19.93 24.39 9.82
C GLY A 274 -19.37 22.97 9.76
N ALA A 275 -18.31 22.71 8.99
CA ALA A 275 -17.60 21.43 8.96
C ALA A 275 -16.35 21.46 9.84
N LEU A 276 -15.90 20.29 10.32
CA LEU A 276 -14.62 20.16 11.02
C LEU A 276 -13.53 19.79 10.03
N CYS A 277 -12.51 20.63 9.93
CA CYS A 277 -11.48 20.58 8.89
C CYS A 277 -10.06 20.62 9.46
N ALA A 278 -9.16 19.86 8.85
CA ALA A 278 -7.71 20.02 9.01
C ALA A 278 -7.15 20.95 7.92
N PHE A 279 -6.11 21.71 8.27
CA PHE A 279 -5.42 22.63 7.36
C PHE A 279 -3.92 22.32 7.37
N LEU A 280 -3.43 21.66 6.32
CA LEU A 280 -2.03 21.24 6.20
C LEU A 280 -1.26 22.21 5.29
N PRO A 281 -0.30 23.01 5.82
CA PRO A 281 0.41 24.05 5.06
C PRO A 281 1.15 23.57 3.81
N GLU A 282 1.51 22.29 3.77
CA GLU A 282 2.19 21.62 2.67
C GLU A 282 1.28 21.45 1.44
N PHE A 283 -0.05 21.46 1.62
CA PHE A 283 -1.02 21.23 0.56
C PHE A 283 -1.75 22.53 0.20
N LYS A 284 -1.08 23.34 -0.63
CA LYS A 284 -1.65 24.59 -1.16
C LYS A 284 -2.24 24.40 -2.55
N GLY A 285 -3.40 25.01 -2.78
CA GLY A 285 -3.99 25.17 -4.10
C GLY A 285 -3.16 26.10 -4.99
N LYS A 286 -3.56 26.19 -6.26
CA LYS A 286 -2.90 27.08 -7.25
C LYS A 286 -2.98 28.56 -6.87
N ASP A 287 -3.94 28.93 -6.04
CA ASP A 287 -4.15 30.27 -5.48
C ASP A 287 -3.31 30.55 -4.22
N GLY A 288 -2.46 29.58 -3.81
CA GLY A 288 -1.61 29.68 -2.63
C GLY A 288 -2.34 29.42 -1.30
N LYS A 289 -3.64 29.13 -1.33
CA LYS A 289 -4.43 28.86 -0.12
C LYS A 289 -4.35 27.38 0.26
N VAL A 290 -4.38 27.12 1.56
CA VAL A 290 -4.46 25.75 2.08
C VAL A 290 -5.90 25.27 1.92
N ALA A 291 -6.08 24.16 1.20
CA ALA A 291 -7.41 23.58 1.03
C ALA A 291 -7.85 22.89 2.33
N PRO A 292 -9.11 23.06 2.76
CA PRO A 292 -9.62 22.36 3.93
C PRO A 292 -9.74 20.86 3.64
N ILE A 293 -9.27 20.04 4.58
CA ILE A 293 -9.47 18.59 4.57
C ILE A 293 -10.60 18.30 5.54
N ILE A 294 -11.79 17.99 5.01
CA ILE A 294 -12.99 17.78 5.82
C ILE A 294 -12.88 16.42 6.53
N VAL A 295 -12.91 16.44 7.86
CA VAL A 295 -12.92 15.25 8.73
C VAL A 295 -14.35 14.94 9.20
N ARG A 296 -15.21 15.94 9.32
CA ARG A 296 -16.65 15.76 9.59
C ARG A 296 -17.44 16.86 8.90
N LYS A 297 -18.50 16.51 8.19
CA LYS A 297 -19.40 17.46 7.53
C LYS A 297 -20.26 18.22 8.53
N SER A 298 -20.90 19.30 8.08
CA SER A 298 -21.84 20.10 8.86
C SER A 298 -23.12 19.38 9.25
N ASP A 299 -23.54 18.37 8.47
CA ASP A 299 -24.64 17.47 8.81
C ASP A 299 -24.23 16.36 9.80
N GLY A 300 -22.99 16.41 10.31
CA GLY A 300 -22.43 15.44 11.23
C GLY A 300 -21.90 14.18 10.56
N GLY A 301 -22.08 14.00 9.25
CA GLY A 301 -21.64 12.82 8.51
C GLY A 301 -20.13 12.74 8.30
N TYR A 302 -19.63 11.51 8.22
CA TYR A 302 -18.23 11.19 7.99
C TYR A 302 -17.88 11.05 6.50
N LEU A 303 -16.58 11.12 6.20
CA LEU A 303 -16.01 11.00 4.85
C LEU A 303 -14.83 10.02 4.86
N TYR A 304 -14.27 9.75 3.69
CA TYR A 304 -13.14 8.82 3.53
C TYR A 304 -11.95 9.13 4.44
N HIS A 305 -11.59 10.41 4.66
CA HIS A 305 -10.49 10.75 5.57
C HIS A 305 -10.72 10.26 7.00
N SER A 306 -11.95 10.34 7.51
CA SER A 306 -12.29 9.89 8.86
C SER A 306 -12.11 8.38 8.98
N THR A 307 -12.62 7.63 7.98
CA THR A 307 -12.50 6.18 7.92
C THR A 307 -11.05 5.73 7.76
N ASP A 308 -10.28 6.36 6.88
CA ASP A 308 -8.88 6.01 6.65
C ASP A 308 -7.99 6.36 7.86
N LEU A 309 -8.27 7.44 8.58
CA LEU A 309 -7.60 7.74 9.85
C LEU A 309 -7.87 6.66 10.90
N ALA A 310 -9.13 6.20 11.02
CA ALA A 310 -9.49 5.08 11.88
C ALA A 310 -8.80 3.78 11.42
N ALA A 311 -8.70 3.53 10.11
CA ALA A 311 -7.98 2.40 9.56
C ALA A 311 -6.48 2.45 9.89
N VAL A 312 -5.83 3.62 9.76
CA VAL A 312 -4.44 3.83 10.17
C VAL A 312 -4.27 3.57 11.67
N ARG A 313 -5.15 4.10 12.52
CA ARG A 313 -5.13 3.86 13.97
C ARG A 313 -5.26 2.38 14.29
N TYR A 314 -6.18 1.67 13.65
CA TYR A 314 -6.35 0.22 13.83
C TYR A 314 -5.10 -0.56 13.38
N ARG A 315 -4.55 -0.25 12.20
CA ARG A 315 -3.38 -0.96 11.65
C ARG A 315 -2.12 -0.75 12.49
N THR A 316 -1.92 0.45 13.01
CA THR A 316 -0.75 0.78 13.84
C THR A 316 -0.92 0.39 15.30
N GLY A 317 -2.12 0.56 15.88
CA GLY A 317 -2.40 0.26 17.28
C GLY A 317 -2.76 -1.20 17.53
N THR A 318 -3.76 -1.72 16.80
CA THR A 318 -4.30 -3.07 17.01
C THR A 318 -3.46 -4.11 16.28
N LEU A 319 -3.22 -3.94 14.98
CA LEU A 319 -2.38 -4.88 14.24
C LEU A 319 -0.89 -4.70 14.58
N ARG A 320 -0.47 -3.56 15.13
CA ARG A 320 0.93 -3.24 15.46
C ARG A 320 1.85 -3.29 14.25
N ALA A 321 1.32 -2.93 13.08
CA ALA A 321 2.09 -2.86 11.84
C ALA A 321 3.23 -1.85 11.96
N LYS A 322 4.42 -2.22 11.52
CA LYS A 322 5.58 -1.32 11.39
C LYS A 322 5.61 -0.62 10.03
N ARG A 323 4.95 -1.22 9.05
CA ARG A 323 4.77 -0.68 7.71
C ARG A 323 3.36 -0.98 7.22
N VAL A 324 2.75 -0.01 6.55
CA VAL A 324 1.46 -0.17 5.86
C VAL A 324 1.67 0.22 4.41
N LEU A 325 1.29 -0.67 3.49
CA LEU A 325 1.36 -0.47 2.04
C LEU A 325 -0.05 -0.32 1.49
N TYR A 326 -0.33 0.81 0.86
CA TYR A 326 -1.59 1.10 0.19
C TYR A 326 -1.42 0.92 -1.32
N VAL A 327 -2.05 -0.11 -1.88
CA VAL A 327 -2.03 -0.38 -3.32
C VAL A 327 -3.29 0.20 -3.95
N VAL A 328 -3.25 1.49 -4.27
CA VAL A 328 -4.41 2.26 -4.73
C VAL A 328 -4.13 2.93 -6.08
N ASP A 329 -5.18 3.45 -6.72
CA ASP A 329 -5.04 4.22 -7.96
C ASP A 329 -4.30 5.55 -7.70
N ALA A 330 -3.39 5.93 -8.61
CA ALA A 330 -2.57 7.14 -8.48
C ALA A 330 -3.38 8.44 -8.36
N ARG A 331 -4.64 8.47 -8.82
CA ARG A 331 -5.54 9.61 -8.65
C ARG A 331 -5.87 9.90 -7.17
N GLN A 332 -5.74 8.91 -6.29
CA GLN A 332 -5.90 9.07 -4.85
C GLN A 332 -4.61 9.53 -4.14
N SER A 333 -3.53 9.81 -4.89
CA SER A 333 -2.25 10.19 -4.29
C SER A 333 -2.32 11.42 -3.39
N LEU A 334 -3.18 12.40 -3.70
CA LEU A 334 -3.34 13.57 -2.83
C LEU A 334 -3.97 13.19 -1.48
N HIS A 335 -5.04 12.40 -1.51
CA HIS A 335 -5.74 11.89 -0.33
C HIS A 335 -4.77 11.17 0.62
N PHE A 336 -3.99 10.22 0.11
CA PHE A 336 -3.02 9.47 0.92
C PHE A 336 -1.78 10.25 1.36
N LYS A 337 -1.48 11.38 0.74
CA LYS A 337 -0.44 12.28 1.24
C LYS A 337 -0.96 13.18 2.36
N GLN A 338 -2.26 13.49 2.34
CA GLN A 338 -2.93 14.29 3.37
C GLN A 338 -3.26 13.47 4.62
N LEU A 339 -3.52 12.16 4.45
CA LEU A 339 -3.66 11.17 5.52
C LEU A 339 -2.36 11.00 6.32
#